data_AF-A0A828T266-F1
#
_entry.id   AF-A0A828T266-F1
#
_cell.length_a   1.000
_cell.length_b   1.000
_cell.length_c   1.000
_cell.angle_alpha   90.00
_cell.angle_beta   90.00
_cell.angle_gamma   90.00
#
_symmetry.space_group_name_H-M   'P 1'
#
loop_
_entity.id
_entity.type
_entity.pdbx_description
1 polymer ?
#
loop_
_entity_poly.entity_id
_entity_poly.type
_entity_poly.pdbx_seq_one_letter_code
_entity_poly.pdbx_strand_id
1 'polypeptide(L)'
;MLNTKELKDLFEKINKAISKNKDTQAFNAYLQQHPDVVAEYRDIDKFKKKVWVKVFDIYQAELHDLLEYYDKAQNDLKQLRDKAKSETTDWNRALDLFKKRFFVPFSIEPANQEDVILNLDLPSFKYIFEDNRGSKEVSKEDLLDVLSTGEKRAYYILNLIFQILVAQKDGREKLVILDDISESFDYKNKHAIIEYISDIAEYTSSQGEKVFKVILLTHNFDFYRTVASRITKRGNSYIAYTDGGKINFEKGQYTRNLFGYYKDEIAKGNKDNIVVASIPFVRNLIEYTEGDSNPEYLKLTSLLHYKPDTTTIELGEIEKIYNQYWCKSSNVNFAKNRETDHIYDIIIKEADAIVPVEKLEIESKLILSMAIRLKSDEYMIQKISSKVTNGTAIINDIYQKRENVKLFL
;
A
#
# COMPACT_ATOMS: atom_id res chain seq x y z
N MET A 1 39.55 27.24 83.83
CA MET A 1 40.73 26.39 83.59
C MET A 1 40.44 25.46 82.41
N LEU A 2 40.96 25.76 81.21
CA LEU A 2 40.85 24.87 80.04
C LEU A 2 42.26 24.73 79.45
N ASN A 3 43.07 23.85 80.05
CA ASN A 3 44.45 23.60 79.60
C ASN A 3 44.79 22.11 79.77
N THR A 4 43.92 21.24 79.25
CA THR A 4 44.22 19.81 79.07
C THR A 4 44.94 19.62 77.74
N LYS A 5 46.01 18.82 77.74
CA LYS A 5 46.86 18.55 76.56
C LYS A 5 46.03 18.08 75.34
N GLU A 6 44.97 17.33 75.60
CA GLU A 6 44.02 16.84 74.59
C GLU A 6 43.27 17.95 73.83
N LEU A 7 42.89 19.04 74.51
CA LEU A 7 42.21 20.18 73.87
C LEU A 7 43.15 20.93 72.92
N LYS A 8 44.43 21.05 73.28
CA LYS A 8 45.45 21.66 72.42
C LYS A 8 45.73 20.82 71.18
N ASP A 9 45.86 19.50 71.35
CA ASP A 9 46.08 18.59 70.22
C ASP A 9 44.88 18.55 69.26
N LEU A 10 43.65 18.63 69.78
CA LEU A 10 42.43 18.71 68.95
C LEU A 10 42.38 20.04 68.19
N PHE A 11 42.72 21.15 68.84
CA PHE A 11 42.74 22.47 68.23
C PHE A 11 43.80 22.59 67.13
N GLU A 12 44.99 22.01 67.33
CA GLU A 12 46.03 21.94 66.30
C GLU A 12 45.61 21.09 65.10
N LYS A 13 44.94 19.95 65.32
CA LYS A 13 44.40 19.12 64.22
C LYS A 13 43.36 19.88 63.40
N ILE A 14 42.46 20.59 64.06
CA ILE A 14 41.44 21.42 63.40
C ILE A 14 42.09 22.55 62.60
N ASN A 15 43.03 23.30 63.21
CA ASN A 15 43.75 24.37 62.51
C ASN A 15 44.54 23.86 61.31
N LYS A 16 45.18 22.68 61.42
CA LYS A 16 45.91 22.07 60.32
C LYS A 16 45.00 21.63 59.17
N ALA A 17 43.81 21.11 59.47
CA ALA A 17 42.82 20.74 58.46
C ALA A 17 42.23 21.97 57.74
N ILE A 18 41.92 23.01 58.52
CA ILE A 18 41.29 24.24 58.03
C ILE A 18 42.30 25.17 57.31
N SER A 19 43.61 25.01 57.52
CA SER A 19 44.64 25.83 56.85
C SER A 19 45.28 25.16 55.61
N LYS A 20 44.79 23.98 55.21
CA LYS A 20 45.46 23.08 54.25
C LYS A 20 45.45 23.55 52.79
N ASN A 21 44.36 24.15 52.30
CA ASN A 21 44.24 24.62 50.92
C ASN A 21 43.47 25.96 50.85
N LYS A 22 43.42 26.59 49.67
CA LYS A 22 42.79 27.91 49.50
C LYS A 22 41.31 27.91 49.91
N ASP A 23 40.57 26.84 49.62
CA ASP A 23 39.14 26.73 49.94
C ASP A 23 38.91 26.58 51.45
N THR A 24 39.73 25.77 52.15
CA THR A 24 39.63 25.64 53.61
C THR A 24 40.10 26.89 54.33
N GLN A 25 41.07 27.63 53.79
CA GLN A 25 41.48 28.94 54.32
C GLN A 25 40.37 29.99 54.16
N ALA A 26 39.68 30.01 53.01
CA ALA A 26 38.52 30.88 52.79
C ALA A 26 37.36 30.51 53.74
N PHE A 27 37.11 29.22 53.94
CA PHE A 27 36.13 28.73 54.92
C PHE A 27 36.52 29.10 56.35
N ASN A 28 37.81 29.06 56.71
CA ASN A 28 38.30 29.53 58.01
C ASN A 28 37.98 31.00 58.24
N ALA A 29 38.29 31.85 57.25
CA ALA A 29 38.03 33.28 57.32
C ALA A 29 36.53 33.55 57.47
N TYR A 30 35.68 32.78 56.78
CA TYR A 30 34.23 32.84 56.92
C TYR A 30 33.76 32.45 58.34
N LEU A 31 34.27 31.34 58.90
CA LEU A 31 33.92 30.92 60.27
C LEU A 31 34.38 31.92 61.34
N GLN A 32 35.50 32.61 61.12
CA GLN A 32 35.98 33.67 62.02
C GLN A 32 35.07 34.90 62.02
N GLN A 33 34.45 35.21 60.87
CA GLN A 33 33.50 36.32 60.73
C GLN A 33 32.08 35.94 61.17
N HIS A 34 31.75 34.65 61.18
CA HIS A 34 30.45 34.13 61.59
C HIS A 34 30.56 33.04 62.68
N PRO A 35 30.92 33.41 63.93
CA PRO A 35 31.08 32.45 65.03
C PRO A 35 29.78 31.72 65.41
N ASP A 36 28.63 32.30 65.08
CA ASP A 36 27.29 31.73 65.24
C ASP A 36 27.10 30.45 64.42
N VAL A 37 27.72 30.38 63.23
CA VAL A 37 27.68 29.22 62.35
C VAL A 37 28.46 28.05 62.96
N VAL A 38 29.55 28.32 63.69
CA VAL A 38 30.40 27.29 64.31
C VAL A 38 29.61 26.41 65.29
N ALA A 39 28.63 26.97 65.99
CA ALA A 39 27.77 26.23 66.92
C ALA A 39 26.85 25.22 66.20
N GLU A 40 26.42 25.52 64.98
CA GLU A 40 25.51 24.69 64.18
C GLU A 40 26.24 23.45 63.59
N TYR A 41 27.56 23.51 63.39
CA TYR A 41 28.36 22.37 62.91
C TYR A 41 28.45 21.20 63.89
N ARG A 42 27.92 21.36 65.12
CA ARG A 42 27.73 20.24 66.07
C ARG A 42 26.75 19.18 65.53
N ASP A 43 25.80 19.59 64.68
CA ASP A 43 24.86 18.70 63.98
C ASP A 43 24.66 19.20 62.54
N ILE A 44 25.54 18.74 61.66
CA ILE A 44 25.60 19.20 60.26
C ILE A 44 24.32 18.84 59.47
N ASP A 45 23.67 17.73 59.77
CA ASP A 45 22.46 17.31 59.05
C ASP A 45 21.27 18.19 59.44
N LYS A 46 21.18 18.60 60.72
CA LYS A 46 20.21 19.60 61.16
C LYS A 46 20.51 20.98 60.58
N PHE A 47 21.78 21.38 60.50
CA PHE A 47 22.15 22.65 59.89
C PHE A 47 21.79 22.70 58.40
N LYS A 48 22.09 21.64 57.63
CA LYS A 48 21.65 21.52 56.23
C LYS A 48 20.14 21.69 56.07
N LYS A 49 19.35 21.05 56.93
CA LYS A 49 17.88 21.21 56.93
C LYS A 49 17.46 22.65 57.21
N LYS A 50 18.06 23.31 58.21
CA LYS A 50 17.78 24.73 58.50
C LYS A 50 18.08 25.64 57.32
N VAL A 51 19.21 25.42 56.64
CA VAL A 51 19.60 26.17 55.44
C VAL A 51 18.55 25.96 54.35
N TRP A 52 18.17 24.72 54.05
CA TRP A 52 17.14 24.44 53.04
C TRP A 52 15.78 25.06 53.37
N VAL A 53 15.35 24.99 54.65
CA VAL A 53 14.13 25.66 55.09
C VAL A 53 14.21 27.16 54.84
N LYS A 54 15.35 27.80 55.14
CA LYS A 54 15.52 29.23 54.88
C LYS A 54 15.61 29.56 53.39
N VAL A 55 16.22 28.70 52.59
CA VAL A 55 16.25 28.84 51.13
C VAL A 55 14.84 28.77 50.56
N PHE A 56 14.02 27.80 50.99
CA PHE A 56 12.62 27.70 50.57
C PHE A 56 11.75 28.86 51.06
N ASP A 57 12.06 29.43 52.22
CA ASP A 57 11.41 30.64 52.74
C ASP A 57 11.78 31.89 51.93
N ILE A 58 13.03 32.01 51.46
CA ILE A 58 13.47 33.13 50.61
C ILE A 58 12.83 33.05 49.22
N TYR A 59 12.78 31.85 48.63
CA TYR A 59 12.25 31.62 47.28
C TYR A 59 10.84 31.01 47.32
N GLN A 60 10.03 31.44 48.29
CA GLN A 60 8.72 30.84 48.53
C GLN A 60 7.81 30.96 47.30
N ALA A 61 7.84 32.10 46.61
CA ALA A 61 7.02 32.35 45.42
C ALA A 61 7.45 31.44 44.26
N GLU A 62 8.74 31.37 43.94
CA GLU A 62 9.27 30.54 42.87
C GLU A 62 9.09 29.04 43.16
N LEU A 63 9.19 28.64 44.43
CA LEU A 63 8.90 27.27 44.85
C LEU A 63 7.41 26.94 44.68
N HIS A 64 6.52 27.88 45.01
CA HIS A 64 5.09 27.70 44.83
C HIS A 64 4.73 27.54 43.34
N ASP A 65 5.25 28.43 42.48
CA ASP A 65 5.06 28.36 41.03
C ASP A 65 5.60 27.03 40.45
N LEU A 66 6.77 26.58 40.94
CA LEU A 66 7.36 25.29 40.56
C LEU A 66 6.46 24.11 40.96
N LEU A 67 5.91 24.14 42.18
CA LEU A 67 5.02 23.09 42.68
C LEU A 67 3.69 23.07 41.92
N GLU A 68 3.11 24.23 41.63
CA GLU A 68 1.90 24.31 40.79
C GLU A 68 2.17 23.77 39.38
N TYR A 69 3.31 24.14 38.77
CA TYR A 69 3.69 23.62 37.47
C TYR A 69 3.93 22.11 37.49
N TYR A 70 4.56 21.60 38.56
CA TYR A 70 4.79 20.17 38.75
C TYR A 70 3.47 19.39 38.89
N ASP A 71 2.53 19.88 39.71
CA ASP A 71 1.22 19.25 39.88
C ASP A 71 0.40 19.30 38.59
N LYS A 72 0.49 20.40 37.82
CA LYS A 72 -0.12 20.48 36.50
C LYS A 72 0.49 19.47 35.53
N ALA A 73 1.82 19.39 35.45
CA ALA A 73 2.52 18.44 34.60
C ALA A 73 2.19 16.98 34.97
N GLN A 74 2.07 16.67 36.27
CA GLN A 74 1.63 15.35 36.73
C GLN A 74 0.20 15.03 36.28
N ASN A 75 -0.72 16.00 36.38
CA ASN A 75 -2.09 15.82 35.92
C ASN A 75 -2.17 15.64 34.40
N ASP A 76 -1.41 16.43 33.63
CA ASP A 76 -1.33 16.30 32.17
C ASP A 76 -0.75 14.93 31.77
N LEU A 77 0.30 14.46 32.45
CA LEU A 77 0.85 13.10 32.26
C LEU A 77 -0.17 12.02 32.58
N LYS A 78 -0.94 12.18 33.66
CA LYS A 78 -2.01 11.25 34.02
C LYS A 78 -3.09 11.17 32.95
N GLN A 79 -3.53 12.32 32.41
CA GLN A 79 -4.49 12.36 31.32
C GLN A 79 -3.95 11.74 30.01
N LEU A 80 -2.68 12.02 29.67
CA LEU A 80 -2.02 11.41 28.52
C LEU A 80 -1.98 9.88 28.65
N ARG A 81 -1.68 9.38 29.85
CA ARG A 81 -1.65 7.95 30.16
C ARG A 81 -3.02 7.29 30.03
N ASP A 82 -4.07 7.93 30.53
CA ASP A 82 -5.42 7.38 30.45
C ASP A 82 -5.90 7.33 28.98
N LYS A 83 -5.50 8.30 28.15
CA LYS A 83 -5.69 8.23 26.69
C LYS A 83 -4.89 7.09 26.06
N ALA A 84 -3.59 6.97 26.36
CA ALA A 84 -2.74 5.91 25.83
C ALA A 84 -3.26 4.49 26.17
N LYS A 85 -3.80 4.29 27.38
CA LYS A 85 -4.45 3.02 27.75
C LYS A 85 -5.64 2.68 26.86
N SER A 86 -6.44 3.68 26.47
CA SER A 86 -7.58 3.49 25.57
C SER A 86 -7.16 3.19 24.12
N GLU A 87 -5.96 3.61 23.72
CA GLU A 87 -5.38 3.32 22.40
C GLU A 87 -4.79 1.91 22.32
N THR A 88 -4.29 1.35 23.42
CA THR A 88 -3.79 -0.04 23.46
C THR A 88 -4.87 -1.06 23.08
N THR A 89 -6.11 -0.85 23.52
CA THR A 89 -7.25 -1.70 23.12
C THR A 89 -7.58 -1.57 21.63
N ASP A 90 -7.41 -0.39 21.04
CA ASP A 90 -7.59 -0.19 19.60
C ASP A 90 -6.47 -0.85 18.79
N TRP A 91 -5.23 -0.80 19.29
CA TRP A 91 -4.10 -1.49 18.70
C TRP A 91 -4.32 -3.01 18.68
N ASN A 92 -4.74 -3.60 19.80
CA ASN A 92 -5.07 -5.03 19.84
C ASN A 92 -6.16 -5.39 18.83
N ARG A 93 -7.21 -4.57 18.73
CA ARG A 93 -8.27 -4.77 17.73
C ARG A 93 -7.76 -4.63 16.30
N ALA A 94 -6.87 -3.67 16.02
CA ALA A 94 -6.24 -3.48 14.72
C ALA A 94 -5.41 -4.71 14.32
N LEU A 95 -4.61 -5.23 15.26
CA LEU A 95 -3.79 -6.43 15.09
C LEU A 95 -4.65 -7.66 14.82
N ASP A 96 -5.75 -7.84 15.55
CA ASP A 96 -6.69 -8.94 15.32
C ASP A 96 -7.36 -8.87 13.95
N LEU A 97 -7.80 -7.68 13.52
CA LEU A 97 -8.39 -7.49 12.20
C LEU A 97 -7.37 -7.72 11.08
N PHE A 98 -6.14 -7.28 11.28
CA PHE A 98 -5.04 -7.48 10.34
C PHE A 98 -4.68 -8.96 10.20
N LYS A 99 -4.44 -9.67 11.32
CA LYS A 99 -4.09 -11.11 11.35
C LYS A 99 -5.17 -11.99 10.71
N LYS A 100 -6.45 -11.61 10.77
CA LYS A 100 -7.55 -12.37 10.16
C LYS A 100 -7.55 -12.37 8.64
N ARG A 101 -6.94 -11.36 8.00
CA ARG A 101 -7.09 -11.12 6.55
C ARG A 101 -5.76 -11.10 5.81
N PHE A 102 -4.70 -10.60 6.45
CA PHE A 102 -3.37 -10.50 5.84
C PHE A 102 -2.53 -11.72 6.14
N PHE A 103 -1.82 -12.19 5.12
CA PHE A 103 -0.84 -13.27 5.23
C PHE A 103 0.55 -12.65 5.12
N VAL A 104 1.24 -12.53 6.25
CA VAL A 104 2.58 -11.92 6.35
C VAL A 104 3.45 -12.69 7.35
N PRO A 105 4.79 -12.70 7.19
CA PRO A 105 5.71 -13.45 8.04
C PRO A 105 6.06 -12.69 9.33
N PHE A 106 5.13 -11.89 9.86
CA PHE A 106 5.39 -11.14 11.09
C PHE A 106 4.13 -10.97 11.92
N SER A 107 4.33 -10.89 13.24
CA SER A 107 3.31 -10.50 14.19
C SER A 107 3.84 -9.41 15.11
N ILE A 108 2.93 -8.53 15.54
CA ILE A 108 3.24 -7.44 16.44
C ILE A 108 2.41 -7.67 17.68
N GLU A 109 3.05 -7.57 18.84
CA GLU A 109 2.42 -7.75 20.14
C GLU A 109 2.75 -6.56 21.05
N PRO A 110 1.82 -6.11 21.91
CA PRO A 110 2.17 -5.12 22.92
C PRO A 110 3.20 -5.72 23.89
N ALA A 111 4.31 -5.04 24.14
CA ALA A 111 5.23 -5.40 25.20
C ALA A 111 4.59 -5.04 26.57
N ASN A 112 4.63 -5.98 27.51
CA ASN A 112 4.17 -5.91 28.91
C ASN A 112 3.23 -4.74 29.27
N GLN A 113 1.93 -5.00 29.22
CA GLN A 113 0.89 -4.09 29.71
C GLN A 113 1.04 -3.74 31.19
N GLU A 114 1.67 -4.60 32.01
CA GLU A 114 1.81 -4.41 33.45
C GLU A 114 2.99 -3.49 33.84
N ASP A 115 4.12 -3.53 33.13
CA ASP A 115 5.30 -2.68 33.43
C ASP A 115 5.09 -1.22 32.98
N VAL A 116 4.34 -0.99 31.90
CA VAL A 116 3.89 0.36 31.46
C VAL A 116 3.01 1.03 32.53
N ILE A 117 2.30 0.24 33.34
CA ILE A 117 1.44 0.74 34.42
C ILE A 117 2.27 1.12 35.67
N LEU A 118 3.41 0.47 35.90
CA LEU A 118 4.25 0.64 37.09
C LEU A 118 5.45 1.59 36.88
N ASN A 119 6.02 1.66 35.66
CA ASN A 119 7.30 2.36 35.38
C ASN A 119 7.20 3.65 34.54
N LEU A 120 5.99 4.17 34.24
CA LEU A 120 5.80 5.44 33.51
C LEU A 120 6.26 5.45 32.03
N ASP A 121 6.47 4.29 31.41
CA ASP A 121 6.93 4.20 30.01
C ASP A 121 5.79 4.22 28.97
N LEU A 122 6.10 4.66 27.74
CA LEU A 122 5.19 4.57 26.59
C LEU A 122 4.96 3.10 26.19
N PRO A 123 3.80 2.75 25.57
CA PRO A 123 3.58 1.42 25.05
C PRO A 123 4.69 1.06 24.04
N SER A 124 5.48 0.02 24.35
CA SER A 124 6.43 -0.56 23.41
C SER A 124 5.79 -1.77 22.72
N PHE A 125 6.18 -2.03 21.48
CA PHE A 125 5.69 -3.17 20.70
C PHE A 125 6.82 -4.17 20.50
N LYS A 126 6.52 -5.45 20.70
CA LYS A 126 7.37 -6.57 20.30
C LYS A 126 7.07 -6.92 18.85
N TYR A 127 8.13 -7.03 18.06
CA TYR A 127 8.05 -7.43 16.67
C TYR A 127 8.57 -8.86 16.57
N ILE A 128 7.73 -9.78 16.11
CA ILE A 128 8.07 -11.19 15.98
C ILE A 128 8.06 -11.51 14.49
N PHE A 129 9.20 -11.91 13.96
CA PHE A 129 9.32 -12.44 12.60
C PHE A 129 9.15 -13.96 12.63
N GLU A 130 8.42 -14.52 11.69
CA GLU A 130 8.14 -15.96 11.59
C GLU A 130 8.48 -16.48 10.19
N ASP A 131 9.32 -17.51 10.13
CA ASP A 131 9.65 -18.22 8.90
C ASP A 131 9.57 -19.75 9.10
N ASN A 132 9.94 -20.51 8.07
CA ASN A 132 9.93 -21.97 8.11
C ASN A 132 10.90 -22.58 9.15
N ARG A 133 11.78 -21.78 9.78
CA ARG A 133 12.78 -22.19 10.77
C ARG A 133 12.37 -21.84 12.20
N GLY A 134 11.30 -21.06 12.37
CA GLY A 134 10.72 -20.70 13.66
C GLY A 134 10.37 -19.22 13.75
N SER A 135 10.04 -18.76 14.96
CA SER A 135 9.75 -17.36 15.25
C SER A 135 10.88 -16.73 16.09
N LYS A 136 11.17 -15.46 15.83
CA LYS A 136 12.18 -14.69 16.57
C LYS A 136 11.71 -13.26 16.80
N GLU A 137 11.91 -12.77 18.02
CA GLU A 137 11.75 -11.36 18.34
C GLU A 137 12.89 -10.55 17.71
N VAL A 138 12.55 -9.50 16.96
CA VAL A 138 13.46 -8.65 16.21
C VAL A 138 13.15 -7.18 16.52
N SER A 139 14.10 -6.28 16.23
CA SER A 139 13.80 -4.85 16.27
C SER A 139 12.87 -4.48 15.11
N LYS A 140 12.23 -3.31 15.21
CA LYS A 140 11.38 -2.79 14.12
C LYS A 140 12.21 -2.56 12.85
N GLU A 141 13.41 -2.01 13.02
CA GLU A 141 14.34 -1.69 11.94
C GLU A 141 14.77 -2.98 11.22
N ASP A 142 15.20 -4.00 11.98
CA ASP A 142 15.61 -5.29 11.42
C ASP A 142 14.43 -6.00 10.72
N LEU A 143 13.22 -5.92 11.28
CA LEU A 143 12.04 -6.45 10.64
C LEU A 143 11.85 -5.79 9.27
N LEU A 144 11.78 -4.46 9.25
CA LEU A 144 11.56 -3.72 8.01
C LEU A 144 12.66 -3.98 6.99
N ASP A 145 13.92 -4.17 7.37
CA ASP A 145 14.98 -4.43 6.40
C ASP A 145 14.86 -5.80 5.70
N VAL A 146 14.30 -6.80 6.38
CA VAL A 146 14.14 -8.17 5.84
C VAL A 146 12.85 -8.33 5.02
N LEU A 147 11.83 -7.53 5.29
CA LEU A 147 10.55 -7.61 4.58
C LEU A 147 10.68 -7.26 3.08
N SER A 148 10.00 -8.04 2.25
CA SER A 148 9.76 -7.71 0.85
C SER A 148 8.93 -6.44 0.69
N THR A 149 8.90 -5.86 -0.50
CA THR A 149 8.12 -4.64 -0.80
C THR A 149 6.63 -4.81 -0.46
N GLY A 150 6.04 -5.97 -0.76
CA GLY A 150 4.64 -6.26 -0.45
C GLY A 150 4.37 -6.36 1.06
N GLU A 151 5.29 -6.96 1.82
CA GLU A 151 5.16 -7.09 3.28
C GLU A 151 5.38 -5.76 4.00
N LYS A 152 6.33 -4.93 3.53
CA LYS A 152 6.48 -3.53 3.98
C LYS A 152 5.19 -2.74 3.77
N ARG A 153 4.53 -2.95 2.63
CA ARG A 153 3.24 -2.31 2.33
C ARG A 153 2.14 -2.84 3.25
N ALA A 154 2.12 -4.14 3.57
CA ALA A 154 1.18 -4.70 4.53
C ALA A 154 1.36 -4.07 5.93
N TYR A 155 2.59 -3.86 6.39
CA TYR A 155 2.88 -3.14 7.63
C TYR A 155 2.33 -1.71 7.62
N TYR A 156 2.48 -0.98 6.50
CA TYR A 156 1.87 0.34 6.35
C TYR A 156 0.34 0.29 6.45
N ILE A 157 -0.29 -0.75 5.90
CA ILE A 157 -1.74 -0.93 5.99
C ILE A 157 -2.19 -1.20 7.43
N LEU A 158 -1.42 -1.93 8.24
CA LEU A 158 -1.74 -2.08 9.66
C LEU A 158 -1.85 -0.71 10.37
N ASN A 159 -0.92 0.21 10.09
CA ASN A 159 -0.99 1.55 10.64
C ASN A 159 -2.23 2.32 10.15
N LEU A 160 -2.57 2.20 8.85
CA LEU A 160 -3.82 2.75 8.32
C LEU A 160 -5.05 2.16 9.04
N ILE A 161 -5.09 0.84 9.26
CA ILE A 161 -6.19 0.16 9.96
C ILE A 161 -6.38 0.77 11.35
N PHE A 162 -5.28 0.93 12.09
CA PHE A 162 -5.30 1.53 13.42
C PHE A 162 -5.85 2.97 13.38
N GLN A 163 -5.35 3.81 12.48
CA GLN A 163 -5.82 5.20 12.35
C GLN A 163 -7.32 5.28 12.05
N ILE A 164 -7.83 4.38 11.21
CA ILE A 164 -9.26 4.30 10.91
C ILE A 164 -10.07 3.87 12.14
N LEU A 165 -9.61 2.89 12.93
CA LEU A 165 -10.30 2.45 14.15
C LEU A 165 -10.37 3.56 15.21
N VAL A 166 -9.27 4.28 15.42
CA VAL A 166 -9.26 5.46 16.30
C VAL A 166 -10.21 6.51 15.75
N ALA A 167 -10.18 6.74 14.43
CA ALA A 167 -11.06 7.70 13.79
C ALA A 167 -12.55 7.33 13.86
N GLN A 168 -12.91 6.04 13.94
CA GLN A 168 -14.30 5.59 14.11
C GLN A 168 -14.89 6.07 15.43
N LYS A 169 -14.11 6.11 16.52
CA LYS A 169 -14.59 6.49 17.85
C LYS A 169 -15.05 7.94 17.95
N ASP A 170 -14.50 8.82 17.11
CA ASP A 170 -14.88 10.24 17.10
C ASP A 170 -16.31 10.47 16.61
N GLY A 171 -16.91 9.51 15.89
CA GLY A 171 -18.28 9.60 15.37
C GLY A 171 -18.53 10.74 14.36
N ARG A 172 -17.49 11.44 13.92
CA ARG A 172 -17.56 12.55 12.96
C ARG A 172 -17.28 12.08 11.53
N GLU A 173 -17.96 12.68 10.56
CA GLU A 173 -17.70 12.43 9.15
C GLU A 173 -16.25 12.77 8.77
N LYS A 174 -15.59 11.88 8.04
CA LYS A 174 -14.19 11.96 7.62
C LYS A 174 -14.02 11.58 6.15
N LEU A 175 -13.11 12.27 5.47
CA LEU A 175 -12.67 11.94 4.12
C LEU A 175 -11.37 11.12 4.21
N VAL A 176 -11.37 9.93 3.62
CA VAL A 176 -10.21 9.04 3.51
C VAL A 176 -9.77 9.03 2.06
N ILE A 177 -8.53 9.43 1.80
CA ILE A 177 -7.91 9.37 0.47
C ILE A 177 -6.88 8.25 0.50
N LEU A 178 -7.11 7.22 -0.30
CA LEU A 178 -6.24 6.05 -0.43
C LEU A 178 -5.48 6.18 -1.74
N ASP A 179 -4.21 6.54 -1.66
CA ASP A 179 -3.35 6.68 -2.83
C ASP A 179 -2.51 5.43 -3.04
N ASP A 180 -2.87 4.69 -4.08
CA ASP A 180 -2.18 3.54 -4.63
C ASP A 180 -1.80 2.46 -3.63
N ILE A 181 -2.76 2.12 -2.78
CA ILE A 181 -2.58 1.20 -1.66
C ILE A 181 -2.48 -0.28 -2.07
N SER A 182 -2.53 -0.62 -3.36
CA SER A 182 -2.55 -2.02 -3.83
C SER A 182 -1.34 -2.43 -4.67
N GLU A 183 -0.41 -1.51 -4.96
CA GLU A 183 0.78 -1.82 -5.74
C GLU A 183 1.63 -2.88 -5.03
N SER A 184 2.10 -3.88 -5.77
CA SER A 184 2.99 -4.96 -5.30
C SER A 184 2.40 -5.97 -4.30
N PHE A 185 1.08 -6.01 -4.07
CA PHE A 185 0.47 -7.09 -3.28
C PHE A 185 0.27 -8.38 -4.09
N ASP A 186 0.53 -9.52 -3.44
CA ASP A 186 0.09 -10.81 -3.94
C ASP A 186 -1.46 -10.87 -4.02
N TYR A 187 -1.97 -11.85 -4.78
CA TYR A 187 -3.41 -12.00 -5.01
C TYR A 187 -4.22 -12.16 -3.71
N LYS A 188 -3.69 -12.82 -2.67
CA LYS A 188 -4.40 -13.03 -1.40
C LYS A 188 -4.53 -11.72 -0.62
N ASN A 189 -3.42 -11.00 -0.47
CA ASN A 189 -3.38 -9.72 0.22
C ASN A 189 -4.16 -8.63 -0.54
N LYS A 190 -4.26 -8.71 -1.87
CA LYS A 190 -5.14 -7.83 -2.66
C LYS A 190 -6.61 -7.95 -2.26
N HIS A 191 -7.12 -9.16 -2.01
CA HIS A 191 -8.50 -9.36 -1.53
C HIS A 191 -8.70 -8.82 -0.11
N ALA A 192 -7.74 -9.03 0.79
CA ALA A 192 -7.80 -8.55 2.16
C ALA A 192 -8.03 -7.03 2.23
N ILE A 193 -7.35 -6.27 1.36
CA ILE A 193 -7.46 -4.82 1.26
C ILE A 193 -8.85 -4.41 0.75
N ILE A 194 -9.37 -5.08 -0.27
CA ILE A 194 -10.69 -4.77 -0.84
C ILE A 194 -11.78 -4.94 0.22
N GLU A 195 -11.76 -6.04 0.98
CA GLU A 195 -12.69 -6.27 2.09
C GLU A 195 -12.55 -5.18 3.17
N TYR A 196 -11.31 -4.77 3.48
CA TYR A 196 -11.08 -3.70 4.45
C TYR A 196 -11.63 -2.34 3.98
N ILE A 197 -11.40 -1.96 2.72
CA ILE A 197 -11.98 -0.74 2.14
C ILE A 197 -13.51 -0.82 2.15
N SER A 198 -14.07 -2.00 1.85
CA SER A 198 -15.52 -2.22 1.87
C SER A 198 -16.07 -1.95 3.26
N ASP A 199 -15.47 -2.51 4.31
CA ASP A 199 -15.89 -2.28 5.70
C ASP A 199 -15.83 -0.79 6.08
N ILE A 200 -14.79 -0.09 5.66
CA ILE A 200 -14.65 1.36 5.90
C ILE A 200 -15.77 2.14 5.22
N ALA A 201 -15.99 1.87 3.93
CA ALA A 201 -17.02 2.52 3.15
C ALA A 201 -18.43 2.14 3.64
N GLU A 202 -18.58 0.98 4.28
CA GLU A 202 -19.83 0.50 4.83
C GLU A 202 -20.16 1.05 6.20
N TYR A 203 -19.15 1.43 6.99
CA TYR A 203 -19.31 1.88 8.36
C TYR A 203 -20.25 3.08 8.53
N THR A 204 -21.24 2.92 9.41
CA THR A 204 -22.25 3.92 9.75
C THR A 204 -22.21 4.29 11.23
N SER A 205 -22.51 5.55 11.54
CA SER A 205 -22.70 6.01 12.91
C SER A 205 -23.97 5.41 13.53
N SER A 206 -24.16 5.62 14.84
CA SER A 206 -25.39 5.22 15.56
C SER A 206 -26.67 5.86 14.99
N GLN A 207 -26.53 6.92 14.17
CA GLN A 207 -27.63 7.62 13.50
C GLN A 207 -27.86 7.12 12.06
N GLY A 208 -27.12 6.10 11.61
CA GLY A 208 -27.25 5.52 10.27
C GLY A 208 -26.51 6.28 9.16
N GLU A 209 -25.76 7.31 9.49
CA GLU A 209 -25.00 8.12 8.53
C GLU A 209 -23.62 7.53 8.26
N LYS A 210 -23.11 7.69 7.03
CA LYS A 210 -21.76 7.24 6.67
C LYS A 210 -20.71 8.09 7.39
N VAL A 211 -19.85 7.44 8.14
CA VAL A 211 -18.76 8.14 8.85
C VAL A 211 -17.58 8.40 7.92
N PHE A 212 -17.31 7.48 6.98
CA PHE A 212 -16.20 7.64 6.05
C PHE A 212 -16.69 7.84 4.61
N LYS A 213 -16.15 8.87 3.97
CA LYS A 213 -16.16 9.05 2.52
C LYS A 213 -14.80 8.60 2.00
N VAL A 214 -14.76 7.64 1.09
CA VAL A 214 -13.49 7.09 0.58
C VAL A 214 -13.28 7.54 -0.86
N ILE A 215 -12.12 8.14 -1.13
CA ILE A 215 -11.57 8.37 -2.48
C ILE A 215 -10.40 7.41 -2.65
N LEU A 216 -10.48 6.54 -3.65
CA LEU A 216 -9.42 5.62 -4.01
C LEU A 216 -8.77 6.07 -5.33
N LEU A 217 -7.46 6.26 -5.29
CA LEU A 217 -6.61 6.50 -6.46
C LEU A 217 -5.75 5.27 -6.68
N THR A 218 -5.68 4.77 -7.91
CA THR A 218 -4.82 3.63 -8.24
C THR A 218 -4.50 3.63 -9.73
N HIS A 219 -3.28 3.21 -10.06
CA HIS A 219 -2.90 2.91 -11.44
C HIS A 219 -3.15 1.42 -11.79
N ASN A 220 -3.47 0.58 -10.80
CA ASN A 220 -3.71 -0.84 -11.00
C ASN A 220 -5.13 -1.08 -11.54
N PHE A 221 -5.23 -1.35 -12.84
CA PHE A 221 -6.52 -1.52 -13.52
C PHE A 221 -7.36 -2.68 -12.96
N ASP A 222 -6.75 -3.81 -12.61
CA ASP A 222 -7.50 -4.95 -12.04
C ASP A 222 -8.03 -4.65 -10.63
N PHE A 223 -7.27 -3.88 -9.83
CA PHE A 223 -7.73 -3.42 -8.54
C PHE A 223 -8.89 -2.44 -8.69
N TYR A 224 -8.74 -1.46 -9.60
CA TYR A 224 -9.80 -0.53 -9.99
C TYR A 224 -11.09 -1.28 -10.39
N ARG A 225 -11.01 -2.26 -11.31
CA ARG A 225 -12.18 -3.02 -11.77
C ARG A 225 -12.87 -3.73 -10.62
N THR A 226 -12.09 -4.35 -9.73
CA THR A 226 -12.66 -5.10 -8.59
C THR A 226 -13.34 -4.15 -7.61
N VAL A 227 -12.71 -3.05 -7.21
CA VAL A 227 -13.29 -2.07 -6.29
C VAL A 227 -14.51 -1.36 -6.91
N ALA A 228 -14.41 -0.96 -8.18
CA ALA A 228 -15.48 -0.27 -8.88
C ALA A 228 -16.73 -1.15 -9.06
N SER A 229 -16.55 -2.47 -9.14
CA SER A 229 -17.65 -3.44 -9.30
C SER A 229 -18.29 -3.86 -7.98
N ARG A 230 -17.49 -4.02 -6.91
CA ARG A 230 -17.95 -4.57 -5.63
C ARG A 230 -18.37 -3.50 -4.63
N ILE A 231 -17.63 -2.38 -4.56
CA ILE A 231 -17.75 -1.40 -3.48
C ILE A 231 -18.44 -0.11 -3.96
N THR A 232 -18.08 0.36 -5.16
CA THR A 232 -18.51 1.68 -5.64
C THR A 232 -19.89 1.63 -6.29
N LYS A 233 -20.70 2.68 -6.07
CA LYS A 233 -21.98 2.87 -6.79
C LYS A 233 -21.74 3.11 -8.28
N ARG A 234 -22.65 2.62 -9.13
CA ARG A 234 -22.56 2.82 -10.58
C ARG A 234 -22.43 4.31 -10.93
N GLY A 235 -21.40 4.65 -11.71
CA GLY A 235 -21.15 6.01 -12.17
C GLY A 235 -20.22 6.85 -11.27
N ASN A 236 -19.76 6.31 -10.14
CA ASN A 236 -18.83 6.97 -9.21
C ASN A 236 -17.37 6.55 -9.42
N SER A 237 -17.06 5.92 -10.56
CA SER A 237 -15.70 5.61 -10.98
C SER A 237 -15.30 6.50 -12.14
N TYR A 238 -14.02 6.86 -12.21
CA TYR A 238 -13.46 7.71 -13.25
C TYR A 238 -12.08 7.21 -13.67
N ILE A 239 -11.73 7.42 -14.93
CA ILE A 239 -10.39 7.19 -15.48
C ILE A 239 -9.82 8.56 -15.82
N ALA A 240 -8.64 8.87 -15.28
CA ALA A 240 -7.90 10.07 -15.63
C ALA A 240 -6.94 9.77 -16.78
N TYR A 241 -6.82 10.69 -17.74
CA TYR A 241 -5.83 10.62 -18.81
C TYR A 241 -5.35 12.00 -19.22
N THR A 242 -4.18 12.06 -19.85
CA THR A 242 -3.61 13.31 -20.37
C THR A 242 -3.90 13.44 -21.86
N ASP A 243 -4.36 14.61 -22.29
CA ASP A 243 -4.45 14.99 -23.70
C ASP A 243 -4.03 16.44 -23.87
N GLY A 244 -3.05 16.70 -24.75
CA GLY A 244 -2.53 18.05 -25.01
C GLY A 244 -2.07 18.81 -23.76
N GLY A 245 -1.55 18.11 -22.74
CA GLY A 245 -1.12 18.71 -21.47
C GLY A 245 -2.24 19.02 -20.48
N LYS A 246 -3.48 18.59 -20.74
CA LYS A 246 -4.62 18.69 -19.82
C LYS A 246 -4.97 17.33 -19.24
N ILE A 247 -5.35 17.31 -17.96
CA ILE A 247 -5.90 16.11 -17.31
C ILE A 247 -7.41 16.09 -17.57
N ASN A 248 -7.86 15.02 -18.23
CA ASN A 248 -9.27 14.77 -18.51
C ASN A 248 -9.76 13.60 -17.65
N PHE A 249 -11.05 13.60 -17.33
CA PHE A 249 -11.71 12.52 -16.60
C PHE A 249 -12.84 11.95 -17.46
N GLU A 250 -12.81 10.64 -17.65
CA GLU A 250 -13.91 9.92 -18.25
C GLU A 250 -14.59 9.01 -17.25
N LYS A 251 -15.89 8.74 -17.48
CA LYS A 251 -16.62 7.78 -16.66
C LYS A 251 -15.93 6.42 -16.73
N GLY A 252 -15.75 5.82 -15.56
CA GLY A 252 -15.04 4.56 -15.43
C GLY A 252 -15.69 3.45 -16.26
N GLN A 253 -14.89 2.87 -17.14
CA GLN A 253 -15.28 1.79 -18.03
C GLN A 253 -14.81 0.43 -17.50
N TYR A 254 -15.25 -0.64 -18.17
CA TYR A 254 -14.77 -2.02 -17.95
C TYR A 254 -14.93 -2.58 -16.52
N THR A 255 -15.85 -2.02 -15.74
CA THR A 255 -16.09 -2.42 -14.34
C THR A 255 -16.78 -3.78 -14.20
N ARG A 256 -17.46 -4.27 -15.24
CA ARG A 256 -18.15 -5.57 -15.22
C ARG A 256 -17.47 -6.58 -16.15
N ASN A 257 -18.19 -7.64 -16.50
CA ASN A 257 -17.76 -8.63 -17.48
C ASN A 257 -17.51 -7.96 -18.83
N LEU A 258 -16.23 -7.80 -19.18
CA LEU A 258 -15.76 -7.21 -20.45
C LEU A 258 -16.35 -7.94 -21.65
N PHE A 259 -16.30 -9.28 -21.63
CA PHE A 259 -16.79 -10.11 -22.73
C PHE A 259 -18.31 -10.09 -22.84
N GLY A 260 -19.02 -9.93 -21.72
CA GLY A 260 -20.47 -9.67 -21.75
C GLY A 260 -20.78 -8.36 -22.49
N TYR A 261 -20.07 -7.29 -22.15
CA TYR A 261 -20.17 -6.00 -22.84
C TYR A 261 -19.82 -6.12 -24.34
N TYR A 262 -18.75 -6.82 -24.70
CA TYR A 262 -18.38 -7.00 -26.10
C TYR A 262 -19.47 -7.72 -26.88
N LYS A 263 -20.02 -8.80 -26.32
CA LYS A 263 -21.12 -9.54 -26.93
C LYS A 263 -22.34 -8.66 -27.17
N ASP A 264 -22.72 -7.84 -26.19
CA ASP A 264 -23.85 -6.90 -26.31
C ASP A 264 -23.59 -5.82 -27.37
N GLU A 265 -22.38 -5.27 -27.44
CA GLU A 265 -22.01 -4.25 -28.44
C GLU A 265 -21.94 -4.83 -29.86
N ILE A 266 -21.37 -6.03 -30.02
CA ILE A 266 -21.35 -6.73 -31.31
C ILE A 266 -22.79 -6.99 -31.80
N ALA A 267 -23.69 -7.38 -30.90
CA ALA A 267 -25.10 -7.61 -31.24
C ALA A 267 -25.83 -6.35 -31.72
N LYS A 268 -25.39 -5.14 -31.29
CA LYS A 268 -25.94 -3.86 -31.77
C LYS A 268 -25.46 -3.50 -33.18
N GLY A 269 -24.41 -4.15 -33.69
CA GLY A 269 -23.81 -3.91 -35.00
C GLY A 269 -22.91 -2.68 -35.05
N ASN A 270 -22.16 -2.54 -36.16
CA ASN A 270 -21.24 -1.42 -36.44
C ASN A 270 -20.15 -1.17 -35.37
N LYS A 271 -19.57 -2.26 -34.84
CA LYS A 271 -18.53 -2.22 -33.80
C LYS A 271 -17.31 -3.03 -34.21
N ASP A 272 -16.73 -2.67 -35.36
CA ASP A 272 -15.60 -3.37 -35.97
C ASP A 272 -14.39 -3.47 -35.03
N ASN A 273 -14.11 -2.39 -34.29
CA ASN A 273 -13.09 -2.39 -33.25
C ASN A 273 -13.29 -3.52 -32.22
N ILE A 274 -14.51 -3.71 -31.72
CA ILE A 274 -14.81 -4.77 -30.73
C ILE A 274 -14.79 -6.15 -31.38
N VAL A 275 -15.30 -6.29 -32.61
CA VAL A 275 -15.23 -7.55 -33.38
C VAL A 275 -13.78 -7.99 -33.53
N VAL A 276 -12.91 -7.10 -34.01
CA VAL A 276 -11.50 -7.42 -34.21
C VAL A 276 -10.79 -7.68 -32.88
N ALA A 277 -10.98 -6.83 -31.88
CA ALA A 277 -10.36 -6.97 -30.56
C ALA A 277 -10.77 -8.27 -29.84
N SER A 278 -11.89 -8.89 -30.23
CA SER A 278 -12.37 -10.15 -29.66
C SER A 278 -11.71 -11.39 -30.27
N ILE A 279 -10.99 -11.28 -31.39
CA ILE A 279 -10.38 -12.42 -32.10
C ILE A 279 -9.46 -13.26 -31.19
N PRO A 280 -8.50 -12.67 -30.45
CA PRO A 280 -7.64 -13.44 -29.55
C PRO A 280 -8.42 -14.20 -28.48
N PHE A 281 -9.47 -13.56 -27.94
CA PHE A 281 -10.29 -14.15 -26.90
C PHE A 281 -11.08 -15.36 -27.42
N VAL A 282 -11.76 -15.22 -28.56
CA VAL A 282 -12.54 -16.33 -29.16
C VAL A 282 -11.61 -17.46 -29.59
N ARG A 283 -10.42 -17.14 -30.11
CA ARG A 283 -9.37 -18.14 -30.41
C ARG A 283 -8.96 -18.92 -29.16
N ASN A 284 -8.73 -18.24 -28.03
CA ASN A 284 -8.37 -18.89 -26.77
C ASN A 284 -9.54 -19.73 -26.23
N LEU A 285 -10.78 -19.25 -26.37
CA LEU A 285 -11.96 -20.01 -25.99
C LEU A 285 -12.01 -21.35 -26.74
N ILE A 286 -11.79 -21.34 -28.06
CA ILE A 286 -11.74 -22.56 -28.87
C ILE A 286 -10.58 -23.47 -28.44
N GLU A 287 -9.38 -22.92 -28.19
CA GLU A 287 -8.24 -23.71 -27.68
C GLU A 287 -8.60 -24.47 -26.40
N TYR A 288 -9.22 -23.76 -25.44
CA TYR A 288 -9.56 -24.35 -24.14
C TYR A 288 -10.71 -25.35 -24.20
N THR A 289 -11.62 -25.24 -25.18
CA THR A 289 -12.80 -26.11 -25.27
C THR A 289 -12.66 -27.24 -26.29
N GLU A 290 -11.98 -27.00 -27.41
CA GLU A 290 -11.89 -27.92 -28.56
C GLU A 290 -10.45 -28.31 -28.92
N GLY A 291 -9.44 -27.64 -28.34
CA GLY A 291 -8.03 -27.88 -28.62
C GLY A 291 -7.47 -27.03 -29.77
N ASP A 292 -6.16 -27.17 -30.00
CA ASP A 292 -5.35 -26.38 -30.94
C ASP A 292 -5.32 -26.94 -32.37
N SER A 293 -5.84 -28.14 -32.60
CA SER A 293 -6.02 -28.71 -33.94
C SER A 293 -7.34 -28.33 -34.60
N ASN A 294 -8.20 -27.56 -33.90
CA ASN A 294 -9.49 -27.14 -34.41
C ASN A 294 -9.31 -26.18 -35.62
N PRO A 295 -10.00 -26.40 -36.76
CA PRO A 295 -9.86 -25.56 -37.96
C PRO A 295 -10.18 -24.07 -37.72
N GLU A 296 -11.17 -23.78 -36.89
CA GLU A 296 -11.56 -22.40 -36.57
C GLU A 296 -10.54 -21.73 -35.65
N TYR A 297 -9.92 -22.48 -34.73
CA TYR A 297 -8.77 -21.99 -33.97
C TYR A 297 -7.59 -21.65 -34.89
N LEU A 298 -7.28 -22.52 -35.86
CA LEU A 298 -6.17 -22.30 -36.80
C LEU A 298 -6.43 -21.07 -37.67
N LYS A 299 -7.68 -20.90 -38.14
CA LYS A 299 -8.13 -19.74 -38.91
C LYS A 299 -8.02 -18.44 -38.12
N LEU A 300 -8.52 -18.40 -36.88
CA LEU A 300 -8.34 -17.22 -36.02
C LEU A 300 -6.87 -16.96 -35.71
N THR A 301 -6.04 -18.00 -35.62
CA THR A 301 -4.60 -17.86 -35.44
C THR A 301 -3.91 -17.22 -36.66
N SER A 302 -4.40 -17.46 -37.88
CA SER A 302 -3.95 -16.76 -39.10
C SER A 302 -4.24 -15.25 -39.08
N LEU A 303 -5.13 -14.78 -38.20
CA LEU A 303 -5.40 -13.35 -37.99
C LEU A 303 -4.50 -12.72 -36.92
N LEU A 304 -3.69 -13.52 -36.23
CA LEU A 304 -2.72 -13.09 -35.21
C LEU A 304 -1.27 -13.31 -35.67
N HIS A 305 -1.07 -14.14 -36.69
CA HIS A 305 0.21 -14.41 -37.34
C HIS A 305 0.03 -14.37 -38.84
N TYR A 306 0.91 -13.65 -39.54
CA TYR A 306 0.81 -13.57 -41.00
C TYR A 306 1.12 -14.94 -41.62
N LYS A 307 0.12 -15.50 -42.32
CA LYS A 307 0.08 -16.81 -42.98
C LYS A 307 -0.53 -16.66 -44.38
N PRO A 308 -0.43 -17.68 -45.26
CA PRO A 308 -0.91 -17.57 -46.64
C PRO A 308 -2.40 -17.22 -46.79
N ASP A 309 -3.24 -17.57 -45.82
CA ASP A 309 -4.68 -17.34 -45.78
C ASP A 309 -5.08 -16.04 -45.05
N THR A 310 -4.15 -15.35 -44.38
CA THR A 310 -4.44 -14.18 -43.53
C THR A 310 -5.24 -13.10 -44.23
N THR A 311 -4.91 -12.79 -45.49
CA THR A 311 -5.55 -11.70 -46.25
C THR A 311 -6.85 -12.12 -46.92
N THR A 312 -7.21 -13.41 -46.90
CA THR A 312 -8.38 -13.95 -47.60
C THR A 312 -9.53 -14.30 -46.66
N ILE A 313 -9.33 -14.24 -45.35
CA ILE A 313 -10.37 -14.56 -44.37
C ILE A 313 -11.45 -13.48 -44.38
N GLU A 314 -12.68 -13.90 -44.66
CA GLU A 314 -13.85 -13.03 -44.81
C GLU A 314 -14.56 -12.80 -43.46
N LEU A 315 -15.20 -11.65 -43.33
CA LEU A 315 -15.94 -11.26 -42.12
C LEU A 315 -17.10 -12.22 -41.81
N GLY A 316 -17.78 -12.72 -42.84
CA GLY A 316 -18.84 -13.72 -42.68
C GLY A 316 -18.34 -15.05 -42.08
N GLU A 317 -17.06 -15.39 -42.25
CA GLU A 317 -16.46 -16.55 -41.59
C GLU A 317 -16.28 -16.30 -40.09
N ILE A 318 -15.83 -15.10 -39.71
CA ILE A 318 -15.68 -14.73 -38.29
C ILE A 318 -17.01 -14.69 -37.58
N GLU A 319 -18.06 -14.19 -38.23
CA GLU A 319 -19.41 -14.23 -37.68
C GLU A 319 -19.88 -15.66 -37.38
N LYS A 320 -19.64 -16.60 -38.30
CA LYS A 320 -19.97 -18.01 -38.10
C LYS A 320 -19.21 -18.58 -36.90
N ILE A 321 -17.90 -18.33 -36.80
CA ILE A 321 -17.08 -18.77 -35.67
C ILE A 321 -17.60 -18.19 -34.35
N TYR A 322 -17.94 -16.90 -34.34
CA TYR A 322 -18.42 -16.22 -33.13
C TYR A 322 -19.76 -16.80 -32.69
N ASN A 323 -20.69 -17.00 -33.61
CA ASN A 323 -21.99 -17.63 -33.33
C ASN A 323 -21.85 -19.08 -32.85
N GLN A 324 -20.90 -19.82 -33.41
CA GLN A 324 -20.63 -21.20 -33.03
C GLN A 324 -20.00 -21.33 -31.65
N TYR A 325 -19.04 -20.48 -31.27
CA TYR A 325 -18.22 -20.70 -30.07
C TYR A 325 -18.52 -19.77 -28.90
N TRP A 326 -19.00 -18.54 -29.16
CA TRP A 326 -19.16 -17.52 -28.13
C TRP A 326 -20.60 -16.99 -28.02
N CYS A 327 -21.25 -16.72 -29.15
CA CYS A 327 -22.59 -16.14 -29.25
C CYS A 327 -23.71 -17.18 -29.38
N LYS A 328 -23.48 -18.43 -28.93
CA LYS A 328 -24.39 -19.59 -29.05
C LYS A 328 -25.86 -19.34 -28.68
N SER A 329 -26.09 -18.54 -27.64
CA SER A 329 -27.44 -18.27 -27.11
C SER A 329 -28.15 -17.11 -27.79
N SER A 330 -27.44 -16.32 -28.60
CA SER A 330 -27.92 -15.08 -29.19
C SER A 330 -27.03 -14.73 -30.38
N ASN A 331 -27.34 -15.31 -31.54
CA ASN A 331 -26.54 -15.11 -32.74
C ASN A 331 -26.47 -13.62 -33.10
N VAL A 332 -25.27 -13.17 -33.44
CA VAL A 332 -24.97 -11.84 -33.91
C VAL A 332 -24.93 -11.84 -35.45
N ASN A 333 -25.20 -10.68 -36.04
CA ASN A 333 -25.20 -10.47 -37.48
C ASN A 333 -24.43 -9.19 -37.84
N PHE A 334 -23.15 -9.15 -37.48
CA PHE A 334 -22.27 -8.00 -37.69
C PHE A 334 -21.64 -7.96 -39.09
N ALA A 335 -21.71 -9.07 -39.83
CA ALA A 335 -21.23 -9.21 -41.20
C ALA A 335 -22.29 -8.84 -42.25
N LYS A 336 -23.52 -8.50 -41.84
CA LYS A 336 -24.64 -8.24 -42.75
C LYS A 336 -24.30 -7.23 -43.85
N ASN A 337 -24.44 -7.63 -45.11
CA ASN A 337 -24.13 -6.86 -46.33
C ASN A 337 -22.64 -6.51 -46.53
N ARG A 338 -21.75 -7.17 -45.79
CA ARG A 338 -20.29 -7.02 -45.81
C ARG A 338 -19.62 -8.36 -45.55
N GLU A 339 -20.28 -9.45 -45.92
CA GLU A 339 -19.85 -10.81 -45.61
C GLU A 339 -18.50 -11.12 -46.24
N THR A 340 -18.22 -10.56 -47.42
CA THR A 340 -16.97 -10.72 -48.19
C THR A 340 -15.89 -9.69 -47.84
N ASP A 341 -16.12 -8.82 -46.85
CA ASP A 341 -15.07 -7.90 -46.41
C ASP A 341 -13.95 -8.69 -45.74
N HIS A 342 -12.69 -8.36 -46.05
CA HIS A 342 -11.54 -9.06 -45.47
C HIS A 342 -11.22 -8.53 -44.08
N ILE A 343 -11.04 -9.44 -43.11
CA ILE A 343 -10.73 -9.06 -41.73
C ILE A 343 -9.39 -8.37 -41.61
N TYR A 344 -8.39 -8.79 -42.38
CA TYR A 344 -7.07 -8.15 -42.39
C TYR A 344 -7.20 -6.64 -42.64
N ASP A 345 -7.97 -6.25 -43.65
CA ASP A 345 -8.16 -4.83 -43.99
C ASP A 345 -8.88 -4.07 -42.88
N ILE A 346 -9.85 -4.72 -42.21
CA ILE A 346 -10.54 -4.14 -41.05
C ILE A 346 -9.57 -3.95 -39.88
N ILE A 347 -8.70 -4.94 -39.58
CA ILE A 347 -7.67 -4.81 -38.52
C ILE A 347 -6.78 -3.59 -38.79
N ILE A 348 -6.26 -3.47 -40.01
CA ILE A 348 -5.36 -2.37 -40.38
C ILE A 348 -6.09 -1.03 -40.34
N LYS A 349 -7.31 -0.95 -40.88
CA LYS A 349 -8.13 0.26 -40.87
C LYS A 349 -8.43 0.74 -39.45
N GLU A 350 -8.84 -0.17 -38.56
CA GLU A 350 -9.12 0.16 -37.17
C GLU A 350 -7.85 0.57 -36.41
N ALA A 351 -6.70 -0.05 -36.72
CA ALA A 351 -5.40 0.33 -36.15
C ALA A 351 -4.96 1.72 -36.59
N ASP A 352 -5.08 2.05 -37.88
CA ASP A 352 -4.73 3.35 -38.44
C ASP A 352 -5.65 4.48 -37.95
N ALA A 353 -6.87 4.14 -37.50
CA ALA A 353 -7.81 5.09 -36.92
C ALA A 353 -7.52 5.43 -35.44
N ILE A 354 -6.59 4.74 -34.78
CA ILE A 354 -6.26 4.98 -33.37
C ILE A 354 -5.57 6.34 -33.20
N VAL A 355 -6.17 7.19 -32.38
CA VAL A 355 -5.61 8.50 -32.04
C VAL A 355 -4.56 8.34 -30.92
N PRO A 356 -3.38 8.99 -31.00
CA PRO A 356 -2.32 8.87 -29.99
C PRO A 356 -2.62 9.68 -28.72
N VAL A 357 -3.67 9.29 -28.00
CA VAL A 357 -4.06 9.86 -26.69
C VAL A 357 -3.85 8.80 -25.61
N GLU A 358 -3.43 9.21 -24.41
CA GLU A 358 -3.23 8.31 -23.25
C GLU A 358 -4.53 7.80 -22.62
N LYS A 359 -5.54 7.57 -23.44
CA LYS A 359 -6.86 7.11 -23.02
C LYS A 359 -6.87 5.60 -22.78
N LEU A 360 -7.63 5.18 -21.79
CA LEU A 360 -7.83 3.75 -21.52
C LEU A 360 -8.83 3.16 -22.51
N GLU A 361 -8.33 2.59 -23.59
CA GLU A 361 -9.10 1.80 -24.55
C GLU A 361 -8.42 0.45 -24.78
N ILE A 362 -9.03 -0.61 -24.26
CA ILE A 362 -8.45 -1.97 -24.32
C ILE A 362 -8.45 -2.47 -25.77
N GLU A 363 -9.52 -2.19 -26.50
CA GLU A 363 -9.72 -2.55 -27.90
C GLU A 363 -8.59 -1.97 -28.76
N SER A 364 -8.31 -0.67 -28.61
CA SER A 364 -7.24 0.01 -29.34
C SER A 364 -5.87 -0.63 -29.08
N LYS A 365 -5.57 -1.01 -27.83
CA LYS A 365 -4.32 -1.73 -27.51
C LYS A 365 -4.23 -3.11 -28.17
N LEU A 366 -5.32 -3.87 -28.16
CA LEU A 366 -5.38 -5.20 -28.77
C LEU A 366 -5.25 -5.13 -30.31
N ILE A 367 -6.02 -4.24 -30.94
CA ILE A 367 -6.01 -4.03 -32.39
C ILE A 367 -4.62 -3.57 -32.85
N LEU A 368 -4.01 -2.61 -32.14
CA LEU A 368 -2.66 -2.14 -32.45
C LEU A 368 -1.63 -3.26 -32.33
N SER A 369 -1.71 -4.08 -31.28
CA SER A 369 -0.84 -5.25 -31.10
C SER A 369 -0.98 -6.24 -32.27
N MET A 370 -2.21 -6.55 -32.66
CA MET A 370 -2.49 -7.42 -33.82
C MET A 370 -1.92 -6.84 -35.11
N ALA A 371 -2.17 -5.57 -35.40
CA ALA A 371 -1.69 -4.91 -36.62
C ALA A 371 -0.15 -4.86 -36.68
N ILE A 372 0.51 -4.47 -35.58
CA ILE A 372 1.98 -4.48 -35.48
C ILE A 372 2.51 -5.88 -35.75
N ARG A 373 1.90 -6.91 -35.15
CA ARG A 373 2.31 -8.30 -35.32
C ARG A 373 2.20 -8.75 -36.77
N LEU A 374 1.05 -8.51 -37.40
CA LEU A 374 0.79 -8.88 -38.79
C LEU A 374 1.75 -8.18 -39.76
N LYS A 375 1.95 -6.86 -39.63
CA LYS A 375 2.90 -6.10 -40.45
C LYS A 375 4.34 -6.52 -40.22
N SER A 376 4.71 -6.83 -38.98
CA SER A 376 6.06 -7.32 -38.65
C SER A 376 6.32 -8.68 -39.26
N ASP A 377 5.39 -9.63 -39.10
CA ASP A 377 5.50 -10.96 -39.69
C ASP A 377 5.59 -10.86 -41.23
N GLU A 378 4.71 -10.09 -41.87
CA GLU A 378 4.74 -9.82 -43.32
C GLU A 378 6.11 -9.30 -43.78
N TYR A 379 6.63 -8.26 -43.12
CA TYR A 379 7.93 -7.68 -43.43
C TYR A 379 9.07 -8.69 -43.28
N MET A 380 9.09 -9.45 -42.18
CA MET A 380 10.11 -10.48 -41.94
C MET A 380 10.07 -11.58 -43.01
N ILE A 381 8.88 -12.07 -43.37
CA ILE A 381 8.66 -13.06 -44.42
C ILE A 381 9.22 -12.56 -45.75
N GLN A 382 8.91 -11.30 -46.12
CA GLN A 382 9.41 -10.68 -47.35
C GLN A 382 10.94 -10.54 -47.34
N LYS A 383 11.54 -10.14 -46.21
CA LYS A 383 13.01 -10.02 -46.08
C LYS A 383 13.71 -11.37 -46.13
N ILE A 384 13.19 -12.39 -45.45
CA ILE A 384 13.77 -13.74 -45.48
C ILE A 384 13.69 -14.30 -46.90
N SER A 385 12.53 -14.19 -47.54
CA SER A 385 12.32 -14.69 -48.92
C SER A 385 13.26 -14.03 -49.92
N SER A 386 13.54 -12.73 -49.77
CA SER A 386 14.34 -11.96 -50.73
C SER A 386 15.85 -11.96 -50.46
N LYS A 387 16.28 -12.11 -49.20
CA LYS A 387 17.68 -11.91 -48.80
C LYS A 387 18.41 -13.15 -48.30
N VAL A 388 17.68 -14.23 -47.98
CA VAL A 388 18.27 -15.44 -47.40
C VAL A 388 18.26 -16.56 -48.44
N THR A 389 19.41 -17.21 -48.66
CA THR A 389 19.50 -18.41 -49.50
C THR A 389 18.59 -19.50 -48.92
N ASN A 390 17.72 -20.09 -49.75
CA ASN A 390 16.65 -21.02 -49.35
C ASN A 390 15.57 -20.39 -48.43
N GLY A 391 15.40 -19.07 -48.45
CA GLY A 391 14.42 -18.35 -47.61
C GLY A 391 12.99 -18.89 -47.70
N THR A 392 12.51 -19.21 -48.91
CA THR A 392 11.17 -19.80 -49.11
C THR A 392 11.01 -21.17 -48.43
N ALA A 393 12.05 -22.02 -48.47
CA ALA A 393 12.01 -23.33 -47.81
C ALA A 393 12.03 -23.17 -46.28
N ILE A 394 12.79 -22.21 -45.76
CA ILE A 394 12.82 -21.88 -44.32
C ILE A 394 11.44 -21.41 -43.85
N ILE A 395 10.77 -20.55 -44.61
CA ILE A 395 9.43 -20.03 -44.26
C ILE A 395 8.40 -21.16 -44.27
N ASN A 396 8.44 -22.05 -45.27
CA ASN A 396 7.56 -23.22 -45.34
C ASN A 396 7.77 -24.17 -44.16
N ASP A 397 9.03 -24.41 -43.76
CA ASP A 397 9.36 -25.21 -42.57
C ASP A 397 8.87 -24.53 -41.27
N ILE A 398 8.98 -23.20 -41.17
CA ILE A 398 8.44 -22.44 -40.04
C ILE A 398 6.92 -22.59 -39.96
N TYR A 399 6.19 -22.50 -41.07
CA TYR A 399 4.74 -22.69 -41.06
C TYR A 399 4.34 -24.10 -40.65
N GLN A 400 5.05 -25.12 -41.11
CA GLN A 400 4.79 -26.51 -40.72
C GLN A 400 5.14 -26.80 -39.25
N LYS A 401 6.16 -26.14 -38.68
CA LYS A 401 6.53 -26.32 -37.26
C LYS A 401 5.70 -25.45 -36.30
N ARG A 402 5.21 -24.29 -36.76
CA ARG A 402 4.44 -23.33 -35.93
C ARG A 402 2.97 -23.72 -35.70
N GLU A 403 2.48 -24.86 -36.20
CA GLU A 403 1.27 -25.48 -35.65
C GLU A 403 1.39 -25.75 -34.14
N ASN A 404 2.62 -25.79 -33.58
CA ASN A 404 2.89 -26.12 -32.18
C ASN A 404 3.51 -25.00 -31.31
N VAL A 405 3.70 -23.77 -31.81
CA VAL A 405 4.40 -22.71 -31.05
C VAL A 405 3.42 -21.76 -30.37
N LYS A 406 3.27 -21.94 -29.06
CA LYS A 406 2.58 -21.03 -28.13
C LYS A 406 3.34 -19.72 -28.01
N LEU A 407 2.86 -18.66 -28.65
CA LEU A 407 3.21 -17.29 -28.28
C LEU A 407 1.99 -16.67 -27.62
N PHE A 408 2.14 -16.41 -26.32
CA PHE A 408 1.16 -15.70 -25.51
C PHE A 408 0.94 -14.29 -26.09
N LEU A 409 -0.33 -13.93 -26.28
CA LEU A 409 -0.80 -12.54 -26.24
C LEU A 409 -1.08 -12.16 -24.79
#